data_AF-A0A4Y2IXK1-F1
#
_entry.id   AF-A0A4Y2IXK1-F1
#
_cell.length_a   1.000
_cell.length_b   1.000
_cell.length_c   1.000
_cell.angle_alpha   90.00
_cell.angle_beta   90.00
_cell.angle_gamma   90.00
#
_symmetry.space_group_name_H-M   'P 1'
#
loop_
_entity.id
_entity.type
_entity.pdbx_description
1 polymer ?
#
loop_
_entity_poly.entity_id
_entity_poly.type
_entity_poly.pdbx_seq_one_letter_code
_entity_poly.pdbx_strand_id
1 'polypeptide(L)'
;MKLFHRNLKGTKCVQKWYEEDVWDVNDSAHQTLTIARSMHATVGKKMAALNDDVVYISQWDMVLGQWAFVGPIVLCPSLVGLHGWTNDDYGAILHFWRTIGYLLGIEDKYNMCQGSYNQVRTACEKMLHKEYKPVLEKADPISVALAKNSTKAMSMVIPLYTWPAFAAYIYKLVGLPCPVEMGIFDNICYSLIHFMMTFLIKFDTVRVCVNKLTRWKLKAAERKNLQLMEKKSVQLLLEQY
;
A
#
# COMPACT_ATOMS: atom_id res chain seq x y z
N MET A 1 -0.29 10.71 15.52
CA MET A 1 -1.76 10.75 15.33
C MET A 1 -2.17 11.13 13.90
N LYS A 2 -1.75 12.28 13.34
CA LYS A 2 -2.07 12.69 11.95
C LYS A 2 -1.61 11.66 10.90
N LEU A 3 -0.40 11.13 11.03
CA LEU A 3 0.14 10.10 10.12
C LEU A 3 -0.60 8.76 10.22
N PHE A 4 -1.00 8.35 11.44
CA PHE A 4 -1.82 7.16 11.63
C PHE A 4 -3.16 7.29 10.92
N HIS A 5 -3.87 8.40 11.15
CA HIS A 5 -5.13 8.70 10.47
C HIS A 5 -4.96 8.69 8.94
N ARG A 6 -3.89 9.33 8.42
CA ARG A 6 -3.59 9.36 6.98
C ARG A 6 -3.42 7.95 6.40
N ASN A 7 -2.59 7.12 7.04
CA ASN A 7 -2.30 5.77 6.57
C ASN A 7 -3.53 4.85 6.67
N LEU A 8 -4.29 4.95 7.76
CA LEU A 8 -5.55 4.23 7.93
C LEU A 8 -6.57 4.61 6.85
N LYS A 9 -6.71 5.91 6.56
CA LYS A 9 -7.57 6.40 5.48
C LYS A 9 -7.15 5.82 4.13
N GLY A 10 -5.84 5.82 3.83
CA GLY A 10 -5.31 5.22 2.60
C GLY A 10 -5.66 3.73 2.48
N THR A 11 -5.43 2.94 3.53
CA THR A 11 -5.80 1.51 3.55
C THR A 11 -7.30 1.30 3.32
N LYS A 12 -8.15 2.12 3.93
CA LYS A 12 -9.60 2.04 3.72
C LYS A 12 -10.01 2.41 2.29
N CYS A 13 -9.41 3.43 1.68
CA CYS A 13 -9.67 3.76 0.29
C CYS A 13 -9.35 2.56 -0.62
N VAL A 14 -8.16 1.98 -0.48
CA VAL A 14 -7.77 0.80 -1.27
C VAL A 14 -8.71 -0.37 -1.02
N GLN A 15 -9.10 -0.63 0.23
CA GLN A 15 -10.06 -1.68 0.55
C GLN A 15 -11.38 -1.49 -0.19
N LYS A 16 -11.93 -0.27 -0.21
CA LYS A 16 -13.19 0.03 -0.91
C LYS A 16 -13.08 -0.23 -2.41
N TRP A 17 -11.94 0.08 -3.01
CA TRP A 17 -11.73 -0.19 -4.44
C TRP A 17 -11.87 -1.68 -4.77
N TYR A 18 -11.52 -2.57 -3.85
CA TYR A 18 -11.68 -4.03 -4.02
C TYR A 18 -13.08 -4.56 -3.68
N GLU A 19 -13.90 -3.81 -2.94
CA GLU A 19 -15.12 -4.32 -2.32
C GLU A 19 -16.41 -3.65 -2.83
N GLU A 20 -16.29 -2.48 -3.45
CA GLU A 20 -17.41 -1.64 -3.88
C GLU A 20 -17.24 -1.26 -5.38
N ASP A 21 -18.18 -0.50 -5.94
CA ASP A 21 -18.17 -0.17 -7.38
C ASP A 21 -17.33 1.09 -7.67
N VAL A 22 -16.23 0.94 -8.40
CA VAL A 22 -15.36 2.06 -8.80
C VAL A 22 -15.88 2.86 -10.00
N TRP A 23 -16.92 2.39 -10.68
CA TRP A 23 -17.52 3.03 -11.85
C TRP A 23 -18.79 3.80 -11.52
N ASP A 24 -19.52 3.43 -10.46
CA ASP A 24 -20.64 4.23 -9.98
C ASP A 24 -20.14 5.50 -9.29
N VAL A 25 -20.42 6.65 -9.89
CA VAL A 25 -20.03 7.98 -9.38
C VAL A 25 -20.60 8.29 -8.00
N ASN A 26 -21.70 7.65 -7.63
CA ASN A 26 -22.34 7.81 -6.32
C ASN A 26 -21.76 6.87 -5.26
N ASP A 27 -21.03 5.83 -5.69
CA ASP A 27 -20.40 4.88 -4.80
C ASP A 27 -19.17 5.51 -4.12
N SER A 28 -18.94 5.08 -2.88
CA SER A 28 -17.90 5.63 -2.04
C SER A 28 -16.49 5.25 -2.52
N ALA A 29 -16.32 4.12 -3.20
CA ALA A 29 -15.07 3.76 -3.86
C ALA A 29 -14.70 4.76 -4.96
N HIS A 30 -15.62 5.06 -5.88
CA HIS A 30 -15.39 6.05 -6.93
C HIS A 30 -15.05 7.43 -6.34
N GLN A 31 -15.82 7.89 -5.35
CA GLN A 31 -15.55 9.16 -4.68
C GLN A 31 -14.14 9.21 -4.09
N THR A 32 -13.67 8.13 -3.47
CA THR A 32 -12.30 8.09 -2.92
C THR A 32 -11.21 8.16 -4.01
N LEU A 33 -11.43 7.58 -5.19
CA LEU A 33 -10.52 7.71 -6.34
C LEU A 33 -10.46 9.15 -6.86
N THR A 34 -11.62 9.78 -7.02
CA THR A 34 -11.74 11.18 -7.46
C THR A 34 -11.06 12.13 -6.47
N ILE A 35 -11.26 11.91 -5.16
CA ILE A 35 -10.57 12.66 -4.10
C ILE A 35 -9.05 12.43 -4.18
N ALA A 36 -8.59 11.19 -4.31
CA ALA A 36 -7.17 10.87 -4.39
C ALA A 36 -6.49 11.55 -5.61
N ARG A 37 -7.13 11.49 -6.79
CA ARG A 37 -6.68 12.17 -8.00
C ARG A 37 -6.58 13.69 -7.79
N SER A 38 -7.60 14.30 -7.19
CA SER A 38 -7.60 15.73 -6.88
C SER A 38 -6.49 16.10 -5.89
N MET A 39 -6.28 15.27 -4.86
CA MET A 39 -5.21 15.47 -3.88
C MET A 39 -3.82 15.40 -4.53
N HIS A 40 -3.56 14.40 -5.39
CA HIS A 40 -2.31 14.27 -6.13
C HIS A 40 -2.05 15.50 -7.01
N ALA A 41 -3.03 15.94 -7.79
CA ALA A 41 -2.91 17.13 -8.63
C ALA A 41 -2.66 18.40 -7.80
N THR A 42 -3.36 18.54 -6.68
CA THR A 42 -3.22 19.70 -5.78
C THR A 42 -1.85 19.75 -5.13
N VAL A 43 -1.36 18.61 -4.62
CA VAL A 43 -0.02 18.53 -4.01
C VAL A 43 1.06 18.78 -5.06
N GLY A 44 0.93 18.17 -6.26
CA GLY A 44 1.88 18.39 -7.35
C GLY A 44 2.01 19.88 -7.70
N LYS A 45 0.89 20.58 -7.89
CA LYS A 45 0.87 22.03 -8.17
C LYS A 45 1.45 22.85 -7.03
N LYS A 46 1.10 22.55 -5.78
CA LYS A 46 1.62 23.28 -4.61
C LYS A 46 3.13 23.12 -4.45
N MET A 47 3.65 21.91 -4.66
CA MET A 47 5.08 21.65 -4.54
C MET A 47 5.87 22.29 -5.68
N ALA A 48 5.34 22.25 -6.92
CA ALA A 48 5.95 22.94 -8.06
C ALA A 48 6.00 24.46 -7.87
N ALA A 49 4.99 25.07 -7.22
CA ALA A 49 5.00 26.50 -6.89
C ALA A 49 6.03 26.88 -5.82
N LEU A 50 6.60 25.91 -5.10
CA LEU A 50 7.61 26.13 -4.05
C LEU A 50 9.03 25.78 -4.52
N ASN A 51 9.17 25.08 -5.65
CA ASN A 51 10.45 24.59 -6.13
C ASN A 51 10.46 24.70 -7.65
N ASP A 52 11.22 25.68 -8.15
CA ASP A 52 11.36 25.93 -9.58
C ASP A 52 11.95 24.70 -10.30
N ASP A 53 11.49 24.45 -11.53
CA ASP A 53 11.96 23.39 -12.43
C ASP A 53 11.82 21.93 -11.92
N VAL A 54 11.08 21.68 -10.85
CA VAL A 54 10.81 20.32 -10.35
C VAL A 54 9.36 19.90 -10.62
N VAL A 55 9.19 18.80 -11.35
CA VAL A 55 7.87 18.17 -11.56
C VAL A 55 7.55 17.23 -10.39
N TYR A 56 6.48 17.52 -9.66
CA TYR A 56 5.99 16.67 -8.57
C TYR A 56 4.74 15.89 -8.98
N ILE A 57 4.67 14.62 -8.59
CA ILE A 57 3.54 13.72 -8.87
C ILE A 57 3.31 13.62 -10.40
N SER A 58 4.40 13.36 -11.11
CA SER A 58 4.42 13.07 -12.53
C SER A 58 3.67 11.76 -12.85
N GLN A 59 3.43 11.51 -14.16
CA GLN A 59 2.93 10.21 -14.62
C GLN A 59 3.86 9.06 -14.18
N TRP A 60 5.17 9.31 -14.14
CA TRP A 60 6.15 8.34 -13.65
C TRP A 60 5.97 8.03 -12.16
N ASP A 61 5.79 9.06 -11.32
CA ASP A 61 5.54 8.89 -9.88
C ASP A 61 4.25 8.10 -9.63
N MET A 62 3.21 8.35 -10.44
CA MET A 62 1.95 7.60 -10.37
C MET A 62 2.12 6.13 -10.76
N VAL A 63 2.94 5.84 -11.78
CA VAL A 63 3.27 4.48 -12.21
C VAL A 63 4.11 3.74 -11.15
N LEU A 64 5.07 4.41 -10.51
CA LEU A 64 5.76 3.87 -9.33
C LEU A 64 4.76 3.60 -8.19
N GLY A 65 3.80 4.50 -7.97
CA GLY A 65 2.69 4.26 -7.05
C GLY A 65 1.91 2.97 -7.38
N GLN A 66 1.56 2.76 -8.65
CA GLN A 66 0.86 1.57 -9.13
C GLN A 66 1.71 0.30 -8.96
N TRP A 67 3.02 0.37 -9.25
CA TRP A 67 3.94 -0.76 -9.09
C TRP A 67 3.98 -1.26 -7.65
N ALA A 68 3.91 -0.36 -6.65
CA ALA A 68 3.92 -0.76 -5.24
C ALA A 68 2.77 -1.71 -4.86
N PHE A 69 1.65 -1.68 -5.60
CA PHE A 69 0.52 -2.60 -5.41
C PHE A 69 0.61 -3.86 -6.29
N VAL A 70 1.14 -3.74 -7.50
CA VAL A 70 1.08 -4.80 -8.52
C VAL A 70 2.37 -5.61 -8.63
N GLY A 71 3.52 -4.96 -8.47
CA GLY A 71 4.85 -5.58 -8.56
C GLY A 71 4.99 -6.82 -7.68
N PRO A 72 4.75 -6.73 -6.36
CA PRO A 72 4.83 -7.90 -5.46
C PRO A 72 3.86 -9.04 -5.84
N ILE A 73 2.66 -8.71 -6.34
CA ILE A 73 1.65 -9.69 -6.77
C ILE A 73 2.18 -10.55 -7.91
N VAL A 74 2.76 -9.91 -8.94
CA VAL A 74 3.23 -10.64 -10.13
C VAL A 74 4.61 -11.26 -9.91
N LEU A 75 5.52 -10.60 -9.18
CA LEU A 75 6.90 -11.06 -9.01
C LEU A 75 7.06 -12.10 -7.88
N CYS A 76 6.32 -11.94 -6.79
CA CYS A 76 6.52 -12.71 -5.56
C CYS A 76 5.21 -13.32 -5.01
N PRO A 77 4.38 -13.99 -5.84
CA PRO A 77 3.02 -14.38 -5.46
C PRO A 77 2.94 -15.21 -4.17
N SER A 78 3.84 -16.17 -3.99
CA SER A 78 3.89 -17.01 -2.78
C SER A 78 4.25 -16.23 -1.52
N LEU A 79 5.06 -15.18 -1.63
CA LEU A 79 5.44 -14.30 -0.51
C LEU A 79 4.38 -13.26 -0.18
N VAL A 80 3.36 -13.10 -1.02
CA VAL A 80 2.20 -12.23 -0.72
C VAL A 80 0.91 -13.04 -0.50
N GLY A 81 1.03 -14.36 -0.34
CA GLY A 81 -0.10 -15.24 -0.03
C GLY A 81 -0.98 -15.60 -1.22
N LEU A 82 -0.54 -15.31 -2.45
CA LEU A 82 -1.29 -15.58 -3.68
C LEU A 82 -0.87 -16.93 -4.26
N HIS A 83 -1.36 -17.99 -3.64
CA HIS A 83 -1.06 -19.36 -4.03
C HIS A 83 -2.12 -19.89 -4.99
N GLY A 84 -1.68 -20.58 -6.05
CA GLY A 84 -2.57 -21.29 -6.96
C GLY A 84 -3.39 -20.41 -7.90
N TRP A 85 -3.01 -19.14 -8.08
CA TRP A 85 -3.65 -18.26 -9.06
C TRP A 85 -3.46 -18.77 -10.49
N THR A 86 -4.53 -18.72 -11.26
CA THR A 86 -4.59 -19.03 -12.68
C THR A 86 -4.19 -17.80 -13.52
N ASN A 87 -4.01 -18.00 -14.82
CA ASN A 87 -3.80 -16.89 -15.75
C ASN A 87 -5.00 -15.91 -15.76
N ASP A 88 -6.21 -16.41 -15.54
CA ASP A 88 -7.41 -15.58 -15.49
C ASP A 88 -7.45 -14.73 -14.22
N ASP A 89 -7.02 -15.27 -13.07
CA ASP A 89 -6.88 -14.50 -11.83
C ASP A 89 -5.87 -13.35 -12.00
N TYR A 90 -4.72 -13.63 -12.63
CA TYR A 90 -3.75 -12.61 -12.98
C TYR A 90 -4.31 -11.60 -13.98
N GLY A 91 -5.04 -12.05 -15.00
CA GLY A 91 -5.71 -11.17 -15.96
C GLY A 91 -6.71 -10.23 -15.27
N ALA A 92 -7.50 -10.75 -14.34
CA ALA A 92 -8.49 -9.98 -13.59
C ALA A 92 -7.83 -8.93 -12.70
N ILE A 93 -6.80 -9.28 -11.92
CA ILE A 93 -6.13 -8.31 -11.03
C ILE A 93 -5.38 -7.22 -11.82
N LEU A 94 -4.81 -7.56 -12.98
CA LEU A 94 -4.11 -6.61 -13.83
C LEU A 94 -5.11 -5.68 -14.52
N HIS A 95 -6.24 -6.21 -14.99
CA HIS A 95 -7.32 -5.38 -15.52
C HIS A 95 -7.86 -4.43 -14.45
N PHE A 96 -8.07 -4.91 -13.23
CA PHE A 96 -8.49 -4.10 -12.09
C PHE A 96 -7.52 -2.95 -11.84
N TRP A 97 -6.22 -3.23 -11.66
CA TRP A 97 -5.24 -2.18 -11.39
C TRP A 97 -5.00 -1.25 -12.58
N ARG A 98 -5.16 -1.73 -13.81
CA ARG A 98 -5.19 -0.86 -15.00
C ARG A 98 -6.32 0.16 -14.89
N THR A 99 -7.54 -0.30 -14.57
CA THR A 99 -8.70 0.57 -14.35
C THR A 99 -8.48 1.57 -13.21
N ILE A 100 -7.93 1.13 -12.08
CA ILE A 100 -7.58 2.03 -10.97
C ILE A 100 -6.58 3.10 -11.42
N GLY A 101 -5.54 2.71 -12.18
CA GLY A 101 -4.58 3.66 -12.75
C GLY A 101 -5.24 4.71 -13.65
N TYR A 102 -6.12 4.28 -14.55
CA TYR A 102 -6.90 5.17 -15.41
C TYR A 102 -7.75 6.16 -14.61
N LEU A 103 -8.50 5.68 -13.62
CA LEU A 103 -9.36 6.52 -12.77
C LEU A 103 -8.54 7.53 -11.95
N LEU A 104 -7.34 7.16 -11.50
CA LEU A 104 -6.38 8.05 -10.84
C LEU A 104 -5.70 9.05 -11.79
N GLY A 105 -5.90 8.91 -13.11
CA GLY A 105 -5.38 9.83 -14.12
C GLY A 105 -4.05 9.43 -14.75
N ILE A 106 -3.64 8.16 -14.64
CA ILE A 106 -2.53 7.62 -15.42
C ILE A 106 -2.98 7.48 -16.88
N GLU A 107 -2.26 8.10 -17.82
CA GLU A 107 -2.54 7.92 -19.25
C GLU A 107 -2.32 6.45 -19.65
N ASP A 108 -3.18 5.91 -20.51
CA ASP A 108 -3.13 4.48 -20.89
C ASP A 108 -1.77 4.04 -21.45
N LYS A 109 -1.06 4.94 -22.15
CA LYS A 109 0.27 4.66 -22.70
C LYS A 109 1.36 4.50 -21.62
N TYR A 110 1.13 5.03 -20.42
CA TYR A 110 2.05 4.93 -19.27
C TYR A 110 1.60 3.87 -18.25
N ASN A 111 0.35 3.41 -18.32
CA ASN A 111 -0.20 2.45 -17.36
C ASN A 111 0.54 1.10 -17.44
N MET A 112 1.29 0.76 -16.39
CA MET A 112 2.13 -0.44 -16.39
C MET A 112 1.35 -1.76 -16.36
N CYS A 113 0.04 -1.71 -16.06
CA CYS A 113 -0.84 -2.87 -16.09
C CYS A 113 -1.43 -3.14 -17.48
N GLN A 114 -0.97 -2.41 -18.50
CA GLN A 114 -1.37 -2.61 -19.89
C GLN A 114 -0.65 -3.83 -20.52
N GLY A 115 -1.38 -4.61 -21.30
CA GLY A 115 -0.86 -5.75 -22.07
C GLY A 115 -1.09 -7.11 -21.40
N SER A 116 -0.35 -8.11 -21.86
CA SER A 116 -0.40 -9.48 -21.32
C SER A 116 0.32 -9.60 -19.98
N TYR A 117 -0.02 -10.63 -19.19
CA TYR A 117 0.64 -10.92 -17.92
C TYR A 117 2.17 -10.96 -18.02
N ASN A 118 2.72 -11.60 -19.06
CA ASN A 118 4.16 -11.69 -19.26
C ASN A 118 4.79 -10.32 -19.51
N GLN A 119 4.13 -9.45 -20.30
CA GLN A 119 4.62 -8.09 -20.55
C GLN A 119 4.64 -7.27 -19.26
N VAL A 120 3.56 -7.33 -18.46
CA VAL A 120 3.49 -6.63 -17.17
C VAL A 120 4.53 -7.18 -16.20
N ARG A 121 4.69 -8.51 -16.10
CA ARG A 121 5.71 -9.13 -15.26
C ARG A 121 7.12 -8.66 -15.62
N THR A 122 7.48 -8.65 -16.91
CA THR A 122 8.77 -8.15 -17.37
C THR A 122 8.95 -6.66 -17.07
N ALA A 123 7.90 -5.84 -17.21
CA ALA A 123 7.95 -4.42 -16.84
C ALA A 123 8.17 -4.25 -15.33
N CYS A 124 7.45 -5.00 -14.49
CA CYS A 124 7.61 -5.00 -13.05
C CYS A 124 9.04 -5.38 -12.63
N GLU A 125 9.62 -6.40 -13.27
CA GLU A 125 10.99 -6.83 -13.00
C GLU A 125 12.02 -5.75 -13.37
N LYS A 126 11.86 -5.11 -14.52
CA LYS A 126 12.72 -3.97 -14.92
C LYS A 126 12.63 -2.83 -13.91
N MET A 127 11.41 -2.47 -13.47
CA MET A 127 11.21 -1.42 -12.46
C MET A 127 11.82 -1.82 -11.11
N LEU A 128 11.68 -3.08 -10.68
CA LEU A 128 12.30 -3.57 -9.45
C LEU A 128 13.81 -3.29 -9.46
N HIS A 129 14.48 -3.64 -10.55
CA HIS A 129 15.93 -3.52 -10.67
C HIS A 129 16.42 -2.09 -10.91
N LYS A 130 15.68 -1.28 -11.68
CA LYS A 130 16.10 0.08 -12.05
C LYS A 130 15.71 1.14 -11.03
N GLU A 131 14.56 0.99 -10.39
CA GLU A 131 13.96 2.04 -9.55
C GLU A 131 13.97 1.64 -8.06
N TYR A 132 13.42 0.47 -7.73
CA TYR A 132 13.19 0.12 -6.32
C TYR A 132 14.43 -0.33 -5.58
N LYS A 133 15.22 -1.25 -6.17
CA LYS A 133 16.43 -1.76 -5.52
C LYS A 133 17.42 -0.64 -5.19
N PRO A 134 17.80 0.25 -6.14
CA PRO A 134 18.77 1.31 -5.85
C PRO A 134 18.29 2.30 -4.78
N VAL A 135 17.00 2.64 -4.79
CA VAL A 135 16.40 3.54 -3.78
C VAL A 135 16.39 2.89 -2.40
N LEU A 136 16.11 1.58 -2.31
CA LEU A 136 16.08 0.89 -1.03
C LEU A 136 17.49 0.67 -0.45
N GLU A 137 18.48 0.35 -1.30
CA GLU A 137 19.90 0.23 -0.88
C GLU A 137 20.45 1.54 -0.31
N LYS A 138 19.99 2.67 -0.85
CA LYS A 138 20.40 4.02 -0.44
C LYS A 138 19.28 4.77 0.28
N ALA A 139 18.44 4.04 1.02
CA ALA A 139 17.28 4.63 1.68
C ALA A 139 17.69 5.78 2.61
N ASP A 140 17.16 6.97 2.34
CA ASP A 140 17.46 8.15 3.14
C ASP A 140 16.69 8.15 4.48
N PRO A 141 17.14 8.91 5.48
CA PRO A 141 16.51 8.94 6.80
C PRO A 141 15.03 9.37 6.79
N ILE A 142 14.62 10.24 5.87
CA ILE A 142 13.24 10.72 5.75
C ILE A 142 12.36 9.57 5.25
N SER A 143 12.79 8.87 4.20
CA SER A 143 12.09 7.69 3.67
C SER A 143 11.97 6.59 4.73
N VAL A 144 13.04 6.31 5.49
CA VAL A 144 13.01 5.34 6.60
C VAL A 144 12.04 5.79 7.70
N ALA A 145 12.02 7.06 8.07
CA ALA A 145 11.08 7.58 9.06
C ALA A 145 9.62 7.47 8.60
N LEU A 146 9.34 7.74 7.32
CA LEU A 146 8.01 7.56 6.72
C LEU A 146 7.60 6.09 6.70
N ALA A 147 8.51 5.17 6.37
CA ALA A 147 8.26 3.73 6.36
C ALA A 147 7.99 3.20 7.79
N LYS A 148 8.74 3.64 8.79
CA LYS A 148 8.50 3.34 10.22
C LYS A 148 7.10 3.78 10.67
N ASN A 149 6.71 5.01 10.32
CA ASN A 149 5.39 5.54 10.66
C ASN A 149 4.25 4.78 9.97
N SER A 150 4.47 4.35 8.73
CA SER A 150 3.52 3.53 7.97
C SER A 150 3.38 2.14 8.58
N THR A 151 4.50 1.51 8.94
CA THR A 151 4.51 0.22 9.64
C THR A 151 3.78 0.29 10.98
N LYS A 152 4.02 1.35 11.76
CA LYS A 152 3.32 1.57 13.03
C LYS A 152 1.81 1.73 12.86
N ALA A 153 1.36 2.29 11.74
CA ALA A 153 -0.06 2.38 11.43
C ALA A 153 -0.64 1.00 11.09
N MET A 154 0.05 0.25 10.23
CA MET A 154 -0.36 -1.12 9.88
C MET A 154 -0.33 -2.07 11.09
N SER A 155 0.57 -1.85 12.05
CA SER A 155 0.68 -2.68 13.26
C SER A 155 -0.58 -2.64 14.14
N MET A 156 -1.44 -1.62 13.98
CA MET A 156 -2.71 -1.55 14.70
C MET A 156 -3.76 -2.50 14.13
N VAL A 157 -3.62 -2.88 12.85
CA VAL A 157 -4.44 -3.88 12.17
C VAL A 157 -3.77 -5.25 12.23
N ILE A 158 -2.46 -5.33 12.03
CA ILE A 158 -1.68 -6.57 12.03
C ILE A 158 -0.58 -6.45 13.09
N PRO A 159 -0.81 -6.93 14.33
CA PRO A 159 0.15 -6.75 15.45
C PRO A 159 1.54 -7.34 15.22
N LEU A 160 1.68 -8.25 14.25
CA LEU A 160 2.98 -8.82 13.87
C LEU A 160 3.89 -7.82 13.15
N TYR A 161 3.37 -6.70 12.66
CA TYR A 161 4.17 -5.73 11.91
C TYR A 161 4.95 -4.79 12.84
N THR A 162 6.03 -5.29 13.43
CA THR A 162 7.08 -4.44 13.99
C THR A 162 7.89 -3.83 12.85
N TRP A 163 8.57 -2.70 13.11
CA TRP A 163 9.43 -2.08 12.08
C TRP A 163 10.51 -3.04 11.58
N PRO A 164 11.33 -3.70 12.44
CA PRO A 164 12.37 -4.60 11.97
C PRO A 164 11.81 -5.80 11.20
N ALA A 165 10.75 -6.44 11.70
CA ALA A 165 10.16 -7.61 11.04
C ALA A 165 9.57 -7.25 9.67
N PHE A 166 8.84 -6.14 9.57
CA PHE A 166 8.24 -5.71 8.31
C PHE A 166 9.29 -5.22 7.31
N ALA A 167 10.32 -4.47 7.77
CA ALA A 167 11.44 -4.09 6.92
C ALA A 167 12.14 -5.33 6.36
N ALA A 168 12.51 -6.30 7.20
CA ALA A 168 13.12 -7.56 6.75
C ALA A 168 12.25 -8.29 5.71
N TYR A 169 10.93 -8.26 5.87
CA TYR A 169 10.00 -8.82 4.90
C TYR A 169 10.02 -8.09 3.55
N ILE A 170 10.00 -6.75 3.55
CA ILE A 170 10.10 -5.94 2.33
C ILE A 170 11.44 -6.16 1.62
N TYR A 171 12.55 -6.18 2.37
CA TYR A 171 13.88 -6.48 1.83
C TYR A 171 13.94 -7.88 1.21
N LYS A 172 13.27 -8.87 1.81
CA LYS A 172 13.10 -10.21 1.22
C LYS A 172 12.31 -10.18 -0.08
N LEU A 173 11.22 -9.42 -0.17
CA LEU A 173 10.42 -9.28 -1.40
C LEU A 173 11.22 -8.70 -2.55
N VAL A 174 12.06 -7.70 -2.28
CA VAL A 174 12.91 -7.10 -3.31
C VAL A 174 14.20 -7.87 -3.56
N GLY A 175 14.55 -8.85 -2.72
CA GLY A 175 15.76 -9.64 -2.85
C GLY A 175 17.04 -8.86 -2.49
N LEU A 176 17.00 -8.11 -1.39
CA LEU A 176 18.14 -7.37 -0.83
C LEU A 176 18.42 -7.78 0.62
N PRO A 177 19.67 -7.67 1.11
CA PRO A 177 19.97 -7.85 2.52
C PRO A 177 19.33 -6.71 3.33
N CYS A 178 18.66 -7.05 4.43
CA CYS A 178 18.05 -6.04 5.31
C CYS A 178 19.11 -5.42 6.22
N PRO A 179 19.30 -4.08 6.23
CA PRO A 179 20.23 -3.41 7.13
C PRO A 179 19.66 -3.19 8.54
N VAL A 180 18.39 -3.54 8.77
CA VAL A 180 17.73 -3.34 10.07
C VAL A 180 17.96 -4.57 10.94
N GLU A 181 18.63 -4.36 12.08
CA GLU A 181 18.80 -5.40 13.09
C GLU A 181 17.46 -5.84 13.69
N MET A 182 17.29 -7.15 13.87
CA MET A 182 16.09 -7.75 14.45
C MET A 182 16.39 -8.35 15.81
N GLY A 183 15.64 -7.94 16.83
CA GLY A 183 15.65 -8.60 18.14
C GLY A 183 14.95 -9.96 18.11
N ILE A 184 14.97 -10.68 19.22
CA ILE A 184 14.32 -11.99 19.34
C ILE A 184 12.82 -11.90 19.02
N PHE A 185 12.14 -10.89 19.57
CA PHE A 185 10.72 -10.68 19.31
C PHE A 185 10.42 -10.38 17.83
N ASP A 186 11.25 -9.55 17.19
CA ASP A 186 11.10 -9.23 15.77
C ASP A 186 11.30 -10.46 14.88
N ASN A 187 12.26 -11.33 15.23
CA ASN A 187 12.48 -12.60 14.53
C ASN A 187 11.27 -13.52 14.62
N ILE A 188 10.60 -13.59 15.78
CA ILE A 188 9.35 -14.32 15.94
C ILE A 188 8.26 -13.71 15.05
N CYS A 189 8.08 -12.39 15.10
CA CYS A 189 7.11 -11.69 14.25
C CYS A 189 7.35 -11.94 12.75
N TYR A 190 8.58 -11.77 12.29
CA TYR A 190 8.97 -12.04 10.90
C TYR A 190 8.70 -13.49 10.50
N SER A 191 9.09 -14.45 11.35
CA SER A 191 8.88 -15.88 11.09
C SER A 191 7.40 -16.22 10.98
N LEU A 192 6.56 -15.65 11.84
CA LEU A 192 5.10 -15.82 11.78
C LEU A 192 4.50 -15.21 10.51
N ILE A 193 4.92 -14.00 10.11
CA ILE A 193 4.47 -13.38 8.86
C ILE A 193 4.87 -14.26 7.67
N HIS A 194 6.13 -14.67 7.61
CA HIS A 194 6.65 -15.46 6.51
C HIS A 194 5.98 -16.83 6.43
N PHE A 195 5.78 -17.49 7.56
CA PHE A 195 5.08 -18.76 7.62
C PHE A 195 3.62 -18.63 7.19
N MET A 196 2.92 -17.61 7.71
CA MET A 196 1.53 -17.33 7.36
C MET A 196 1.36 -17.13 5.85
N MET A 197 2.14 -16.20 5.28
CA MET A 197 2.06 -15.85 3.87
C MET A 197 2.48 -17.01 2.96
N THR A 198 3.55 -17.74 3.29
CA THR A 198 4.12 -18.77 2.41
C THR A 198 3.37 -20.09 2.48
N PHE A 199 2.80 -20.46 3.64
CA PHE A 199 2.28 -21.81 3.85
C PHE A 199 0.81 -21.87 4.27
N LEU A 200 0.30 -20.90 5.04
CA LEU A 200 -1.05 -21.00 5.61
C LEU A 200 -2.13 -20.36 4.75
N ILE A 201 -1.86 -19.20 4.14
CA ILE A 201 -2.87 -18.45 3.37
C ILE A 201 -3.36 -19.20 2.12
N LYS A 202 -2.61 -20.21 1.65
CA LYS A 202 -3.05 -21.08 0.54
C LYS A 202 -4.36 -21.82 0.85
N PHE A 203 -4.66 -22.08 2.12
CA PHE A 203 -5.89 -22.77 2.53
C PHE A 203 -7.06 -21.78 2.62
N ASP A 204 -8.16 -22.07 1.90
CA ASP A 204 -9.33 -21.18 1.83
C ASP A 204 -9.89 -20.82 3.21
N THR A 205 -10.00 -21.81 4.10
CA THR A 205 -10.48 -21.59 5.48
C THR A 205 -9.61 -20.58 6.23
N VAL A 206 -8.28 -20.69 6.11
CA VAL A 206 -7.35 -19.74 6.73
C VAL A 206 -7.52 -18.36 6.11
N ARG A 207 -7.57 -18.26 4.78
CA ARG A 207 -7.75 -17.00 4.06
C ARG A 207 -9.04 -16.30 4.47
N VAL A 208 -10.15 -17.02 4.55
CA VAL A 208 -11.45 -16.49 5.01
C VAL A 208 -11.37 -16.00 6.46
N CYS A 209 -10.76 -16.77 7.36
CA CYS A 209 -10.58 -16.36 8.76
C CYS A 209 -9.71 -15.11 8.88
N VAL A 210 -8.57 -15.05 8.18
CA VAL A 210 -7.67 -13.90 8.17
C VAL A 210 -8.35 -12.66 7.57
N ASN A 211 -9.13 -12.82 6.51
CA ASN A 211 -9.90 -11.73 5.90
C ASN A 211 -10.95 -11.18 6.87
N LYS A 212 -11.71 -12.06 7.54
CA LYS A 212 -12.69 -11.65 8.57
C LYS A 212 -12.01 -10.91 9.72
N LEU A 213 -10.90 -11.43 10.23
CA LEU A 213 -10.15 -10.80 11.32
C LEU A 213 -9.58 -9.44 10.92
N THR A 214 -8.99 -9.33 9.73
CA THR A 214 -8.43 -8.08 9.19
C THR A 214 -9.51 -7.02 9.05
N ARG A 215 -10.67 -7.37 8.46
CA ARG A 215 -11.82 -6.46 8.34
C ARG A 215 -12.32 -6.00 9.71
N TRP A 216 -12.42 -6.90 10.68
CA TRP A 216 -12.83 -6.55 12.03
C TRP A 216 -11.84 -5.59 12.70
N LYS A 217 -10.53 -5.86 12.62
CA LYS A 217 -9.48 -5.00 13.20
C LYS A 217 -9.44 -3.64 12.52
N LEU A 218 -9.63 -3.58 11.21
CA LEU A 218 -9.67 -2.33 10.47
C LEU A 218 -10.87 -1.46 10.90
N LYS A 219 -12.06 -2.06 11.04
CA LYS A 219 -13.25 -1.38 11.61
C LYS A 219 -13.02 -0.92 13.05
N ALA A 220 -12.33 -1.72 13.88
CA ALA A 220 -12.00 -1.35 15.25
C ALA A 220 -11.00 -0.18 15.31
N ALA A 221 -9.97 -0.19 14.46
CA ALA A 221 -8.98 0.87 14.33
C ALA A 221 -9.64 2.19 13.89
N GLU A 222 -10.62 2.13 12.99
CA GLU A 222 -11.41 3.29 12.56
C GLU A 222 -12.22 3.89 13.71
N ARG A 223 -12.99 3.08 14.45
CA ARG A 223 -13.75 3.57 15.62
C ARG A 223 -12.84 4.28 16.62
N LYS A 224 -11.70 3.67 16.93
CA LYS A 224 -10.71 4.26 17.83
C LYS A 224 -10.14 5.57 17.29
N ASN A 225 -9.90 5.65 15.98
CA ASN A 225 -9.41 6.87 15.34
C ASN A 225 -10.45 7.99 15.40
N LEU A 226 -11.73 7.71 15.13
CA LEU A 226 -12.81 8.70 15.20
C LEU A 226 -12.95 9.28 16.61
N GLN A 227 -13.01 8.43 17.63
CA GLN A 227 -13.06 8.85 19.04
C GLN A 227 -11.89 9.74 19.44
N LEU A 228 -10.69 9.46 18.92
CA LEU A 228 -9.50 10.24 19.20
C LEU A 228 -9.54 11.62 18.52
N MET A 229 -10.12 11.71 17.33
CA MET A 229 -10.31 12.98 16.61
C MET A 229 -11.36 13.85 17.31
N GLU A 230 -12.48 13.27 17.73
CA GLU A 230 -13.54 13.95 18.50
C GLU A 230 -13.01 14.53 19.82
N LYS A 231 -12.25 13.73 20.58
CA LYS A 231 -11.63 14.21 21.82
C LYS A 231 -10.71 15.41 21.58
N LYS A 232 -9.97 15.42 20.48
CA LYS A 232 -9.10 16.56 20.13
C LYS A 232 -9.88 17.79 19.68
N SER A 233 -10.96 17.63 18.92
CA SER A 233 -11.79 18.78 18.56
C SER A 233 -12.45 19.40 19.78
N VAL A 234 -12.94 18.58 20.71
CA VAL A 234 -13.50 19.07 21.99
C VAL A 234 -12.42 19.78 22.80
N GLN A 235 -11.21 19.21 22.91
CA GLN A 235 -10.11 19.85 23.63
C GLN A 235 -9.69 21.20 23.02
N LEU A 236 -9.59 21.28 21.69
CA LEU A 236 -9.28 22.54 21.00
C LEU A 236 -10.36 23.60 21.20
N LEU A 237 -11.64 23.20 21.26
CA LEU A 237 -12.73 24.10 21.58
C LEU A 237 -12.65 24.61 23.01
N LEU A 238 -12.30 23.75 23.97
CA LEU A 238 -12.14 24.12 25.38
C LEU A 238 -10.92 25.02 25.62
N GLU A 239 -9.86 24.90 24.82
CA GLU A 239 -8.67 25.76 24.87
C GLU A 239 -8.89 27.15 24.23
N GLN A 240 -10.05 27.39 23.61
CA GLN A 240 -10.46 28.68 23.03
C GLN A 240 -11.36 29.51 23.97
N TYR A 241 -11.69 28.98 25.15
CA TYR A 241 -12.44 29.64 26.23
C TYR A 241 -11.60 29.69 27.51
#